data_AF-A0A2P5LN91-F1
#
_entry.id   AF-A0A2P5LN91-F1
#
_cell.length_a   1.000
_cell.length_b   1.000
_cell.length_c   1.000
_cell.angle_alpha   90.00
_cell.angle_beta   90.00
_cell.angle_gamma   90.00
#
_symmetry.space_group_name_H-M   'P 1'
#
loop_
_entity.id
_entity.type
_entity.pdbx_description
1 polymer ?
#
loop_
_entity_poly.entity_id
_entity_poly.type
_entity_poly.pdbx_seq_one_letter_code
_entity_poly.pdbx_strand_id
1 'polypeptide(L)'
;MNYRHGFHAGNFADVFKHALLVRLLVYLRRKETPFRVIETHAGEGAYDLSAEEAQRTLEWRGGVGRLADLSGASAEVRTLLAPYIDCLGPRDHEGKPALYPGSPSIAQKLMRP
;
A
#
# COMPACT_ATOMS: atom_id res chain seq x y z
N MET A 1 6.07 22.49 -6.09
CA MET A 1 4.78 22.11 -5.46
C MET A 1 5.01 21.91 -3.98
N ASN A 2 4.09 22.39 -3.12
CA ASN A 2 4.24 22.30 -1.66
C ASN A 2 3.73 20.98 -1.06
N TYR A 3 2.99 20.18 -1.84
CA TYR A 3 2.54 18.87 -1.39
C TYR A 3 3.68 17.85 -1.50
N ARG A 4 3.94 17.13 -0.40
CA ARG A 4 4.83 15.97 -0.36
C ARG A 4 4.07 14.79 0.22
N HIS A 5 4.07 13.67 -0.50
CA HIS A 5 3.30 12.50 -0.09
C HIS A 5 3.87 11.81 1.17
N GLY A 6 5.16 12.00 1.47
CA GLY A 6 5.79 11.45 2.67
C GLY A 6 5.12 11.83 4.00
N PHE A 7 4.46 13.00 4.08
CA PHE A 7 3.67 13.39 5.26
C PHE A 7 2.40 12.56 5.46
N HIS A 8 1.95 11.84 4.43
CA HIS A 8 0.66 11.14 4.39
C HIS A 8 0.81 9.65 4.05
N ALA A 9 2.03 9.20 3.77
CA ALA A 9 2.31 7.86 3.32
C ALA A 9 1.78 6.84 4.33
N GLY A 10 0.99 5.88 3.83
CA GLY A 10 0.43 4.81 4.66
C GLY A 10 -0.78 5.20 5.50
N ASN A 11 -1.35 6.40 5.33
CA ASN A 11 -2.60 6.76 5.99
C ASN A 11 -3.82 5.93 5.51
N PHE A 12 -5.01 6.20 6.06
CA PHE A 12 -6.21 5.44 5.72
C PHE A 12 -6.62 5.57 4.24
N ALA A 13 -6.38 6.73 3.61
CA ALA A 13 -6.70 6.95 2.21
C ALA A 13 -5.78 6.11 1.31
N ASP A 14 -4.51 6.01 1.69
CA ASP A 14 -3.52 5.14 1.11
C ASP A 14 -3.90 3.67 1.21
N VAL A 15 -4.33 3.20 2.39
CA VAL A 15 -4.85 1.83 2.58
C VAL A 15 -6.02 1.55 1.64
N PHE A 16 -7.00 2.45 1.56
CA PHE A 16 -8.15 2.29 0.68
C PHE A 16 -7.74 2.23 -0.80
N LYS A 17 -6.95 3.21 -1.27
CA LYS A 17 -6.55 3.31 -2.68
C LYS A 17 -5.71 2.10 -3.09
N HIS A 18 -4.77 1.67 -2.24
CA HIS A 18 -3.84 0.59 -2.57
C HIS A 18 -4.50 -0.78 -2.48
N ALA A 19 -5.40 -1.00 -1.52
CA ALA A 19 -6.23 -2.19 -1.51
C ALA A 19 -7.04 -2.32 -2.82
N LEU A 20 -7.70 -1.24 -3.26
CA LEU A 20 -8.43 -1.21 -4.52
C LEU A 20 -7.52 -1.49 -5.72
N LEU A 21 -6.39 -0.78 -5.84
CA LEU A 21 -5.41 -0.98 -6.92
C LEU A 21 -4.97 -2.44 -7.00
N VAL A 22 -4.59 -3.04 -5.88
CA VAL A 22 -4.17 -4.44 -5.83
C VAL A 22 -5.26 -5.38 -6.32
N ARG A 23 -6.53 -5.15 -5.94
CA ARG A 23 -7.66 -5.97 -6.43
C ARG A 23 -7.85 -5.83 -7.93
N LEU A 24 -7.71 -4.62 -8.49
CA LEU A 24 -7.79 -4.39 -9.92
C LEU A 24 -6.67 -5.14 -10.67
N LEU A 25 -5.43 -5.05 -10.18
CA LEU A 25 -4.29 -5.72 -10.80
C LEU A 25 -4.40 -7.25 -10.71
N VAL A 26 -4.78 -7.78 -9.55
CA VAL A 26 -5.02 -9.23 -9.37
C VAL A 26 -6.13 -9.72 -10.31
N TYR A 27 -7.17 -8.92 -10.53
CA TYR A 27 -8.25 -9.28 -11.46
C TYR A 27 -7.79 -9.26 -12.92
N LEU A 28 -7.10 -8.19 -13.35
CA LEU A 28 -6.61 -8.06 -14.73
C LEU A 28 -5.62 -9.17 -15.11
N ARG A 29 -4.84 -9.66 -14.14
CA ARG A 29 -3.92 -10.80 -14.33
C ARG A 29 -4.59 -12.14 -14.63
N ARG A 30 -5.91 -12.27 -14.47
CA ARG A 30 -6.63 -13.51 -14.81
C ARG A 30 -6.60 -13.81 -16.30
N LYS A 31 -6.41 -12.80 -17.15
CA LYS A 31 -6.24 -12.95 -18.59
C LYS A 31 -4.76 -12.89 -18.96
N GLU A 32 -4.33 -13.80 -19.83
CA GLU A 32 -2.93 -13.85 -20.27
C GLU A 32 -2.53 -12.67 -21.15
N THR A 33 -3.48 -12.04 -21.86
CA THR A 33 -3.25 -10.84 -22.67
C THR A 33 -2.56 -9.75 -21.83
N PRO A 34 -1.48 -9.12 -22.35
CA PRO A 34 -0.80 -8.06 -21.61
C PRO A 34 -1.72 -6.86 -21.36
N PHE A 35 -1.48 -6.15 -20.26
CA PHE A 35 -2.11 -4.86 -19.94
C PHE A 35 -1.03 -3.88 -19.49
N ARG A 36 -1.34 -2.57 -19.53
CA ARG A 36 -0.44 -1.50 -19.11
C ARG A 36 -1.03 -0.76 -17.92
N VAL A 37 -0.18 -0.43 -16.95
CA VAL A 37 -0.49 0.51 -15.87
C VAL A 37 0.06 1.87 -16.27
N ILE A 38 -0.79 2.89 -16.27
CA ILE A 38 -0.42 4.28 -16.52
C ILE A 38 -0.75 5.05 -15.25
N GLU A 39 0.26 5.63 -14.62
CA GLU A 39 0.12 6.35 -13.37
C GLU A 39 0.52 7.81 -13.57
N THR A 40 -0.43 8.72 -13.41
CA THR A 40 -0.24 10.14 -13.72
C THR A 40 0.51 10.89 -12.62
N HIS A 41 0.45 10.40 -11.38
CA HIS A 41 1.04 11.03 -10.19
C HIS A 41 1.69 9.96 -9.30
N ALA A 42 2.79 9.40 -9.77
CA ALA A 42 3.46 8.24 -9.17
C ALA A 42 4.13 8.49 -7.80
N GLY A 43 4.47 9.76 -7.50
CA GLY A 43 5.25 10.09 -6.31
C GLY A 43 6.64 9.45 -6.33
N GLU A 44 7.20 9.17 -5.14
CA GLU A 44 8.57 8.63 -4.96
C GLU A 44 8.65 7.10 -5.11
N GLY A 45 7.51 6.42 -5.26
CA GLY A 45 7.43 4.97 -5.37
C GLY A 45 7.40 4.25 -4.02
N ALA A 46 8.26 4.59 -3.06
CA ALA A 46 8.25 4.03 -1.71
C ALA A 46 8.67 5.09 -0.67
N TYR A 47 8.21 4.93 0.57
CA TYR A 47 8.37 5.94 1.62
C TYR A 47 8.90 5.31 2.92
N ASP A 48 9.92 5.93 3.51
CA ASP A 48 10.38 5.58 4.85
C ASP A 48 9.47 6.21 5.90
N LEU A 49 8.72 5.37 6.62
CA LEU A 49 7.80 5.84 7.68
C LEU A 49 8.54 6.28 8.96
N SER A 50 9.86 6.12 9.03
CA SER A 50 10.72 6.69 10.07
C SER A 50 11.31 8.07 9.70
N ALA A 51 11.15 8.51 8.45
CA ALA A 51 11.62 9.83 8.01
C ALA A 51 10.87 10.97 8.72
N GLU A 52 11.51 12.15 8.75
CA GLU A 52 10.98 13.34 9.44
C GLU A 52 9.55 13.68 9.01
N GLU A 53 9.25 13.66 7.71
CA GLU A 53 7.91 13.96 7.20
C GLU A 53 6.82 13.05 7.79
N ALA A 54 7.05 11.73 7.80
CA ALA A 54 6.10 10.76 8.32
C ALA A 54 6.00 10.83 9.86
N GLN A 55 7.09 11.15 10.55
CA GLN A 55 7.12 11.30 12.01
C GLN A 55 6.42 12.57 12.50
N ARG A 56 6.28 13.60 11.66
CA ARG A 56 5.57 14.83 12.01
C ARG A 56 4.06 14.65 12.09
N THR A 57 3.48 13.74 11.33
CA THR A 57 2.01 13.52 11.27
C THR A 57 1.57 12.20 11.88
N LEU A 58 2.40 11.16 11.76
CA LEU A 58 2.14 9.80 12.23
C LEU A 58 0.83 9.18 11.67
N GLU A 59 0.34 9.70 10.53
CA GLU A 59 -0.93 9.25 9.93
C GLU A 59 -0.93 7.74 9.61
N TRP A 60 0.24 7.17 9.31
CA TRP A 60 0.39 5.76 8.99
C TRP A 60 -0.08 4.82 10.12
N ARG A 61 0.01 5.25 11.39
CA ARG A 61 -0.47 4.47 12.53
C ARG A 61 -1.97 4.24 12.48
N GLY A 62 -2.73 5.26 12.05
CA GLY A 62 -4.18 5.18 11.84
C GLY A 62 -4.57 4.51 10.51
N GLY A 63 -3.62 4.32 9.60
CA GLY A 63 -3.78 3.63 8.33
C GLY A 63 -3.16 2.23 8.35
N VAL A 64 -2.03 2.06 7.69
CA VAL A 64 -1.35 0.78 7.48
C VAL A 64 -0.97 0.08 8.79
N GLY A 65 -0.67 0.84 9.85
CA GLY A 65 -0.38 0.29 11.19
C GLY A 65 -1.55 -0.52 11.75
N ARG A 66 -2.80 -0.13 11.48
CA ARG A 66 -4.00 -0.89 11.89
C ARG A 66 -4.13 -2.24 11.20
N LEU A 67 -3.36 -2.51 10.15
CA LEU A 67 -3.35 -3.80 9.46
C LEU A 67 -2.41 -4.82 10.13
N ALA A 68 -1.73 -4.45 11.21
CA ALA A 68 -0.95 -5.37 12.05
C ALA A 68 -1.84 -6.41 12.73
N ASP A 69 -3.04 -5.98 13.15
CA ASP A 69 -4.02 -6.82 13.82
C ASP A 69 -5.38 -6.71 13.13
N LEU A 70 -5.76 -7.79 12.46
CA LEU A 70 -7.07 -7.95 11.82
C LEU A 70 -7.89 -9.05 12.50
N SER A 71 -7.60 -9.38 13.76
CA SER A 71 -8.35 -10.37 14.54
C SER A 71 -9.84 -10.04 14.61
N GLY A 72 -10.19 -8.76 14.79
CA GLY A 72 -11.57 -8.27 14.80
C GLY A 72 -12.23 -8.13 13.42
N ALA A 73 -11.51 -8.33 12.32
CA ALA A 73 -12.09 -8.27 10.97
C ALA A 73 -12.81 -9.57 10.59
N SER A 74 -13.74 -9.51 9.64
CA SER A 74 -14.35 -10.73 9.09
C SER A 74 -13.36 -11.50 8.21
N ALA A 75 -13.66 -12.77 7.91
CA ALA A 75 -12.84 -13.58 7.02
C ALA A 75 -12.78 -13.00 5.59
N GLU A 76 -13.89 -12.43 5.14
CA GLU A 76 -14.02 -11.77 3.83
C GLU A 76 -13.10 -10.55 3.74
N VAL A 77 -13.05 -9.72 4.79
CA VAL A 77 -12.17 -8.54 4.85
C VAL A 77 -10.71 -8.96 4.82
N ARG A 78 -10.32 -9.97 5.62
CA ARG A 78 -8.94 -10.51 5.60
C ARG A 78 -8.57 -11.05 4.22
N THR A 79 -9.48 -11.76 3.55
CA THR A 79 -9.26 -12.31 2.20
C THR A 79 -9.13 -11.22 1.14
N LEU A 80 -9.93 -10.15 1.26
CA LEU A 80 -9.87 -9.00 0.37
C LEU A 80 -8.52 -8.27 0.50
N LEU A 81 -8.06 -8.06 1.74
CA LEU A 81 -6.84 -7.31 2.04
C LEU A 81 -5.55 -8.13 1.87
N ALA A 82 -5.62 -9.46 1.91
CA ALA A 82 -4.43 -10.33 1.89
C ALA A 82 -3.43 -9.98 0.77
N PRO A 83 -3.82 -9.83 -0.50
CA PRO A 83 -2.85 -9.47 -1.56
C PRO A 83 -2.20 -8.10 -1.37
N TYR A 84 -2.88 -7.14 -0.72
CA TYR A 84 -2.31 -5.83 -0.42
C TYR A 84 -1.34 -5.94 0.76
N ILE A 85 -1.70 -6.69 1.80
CA ILE A 85 -0.82 -6.99 2.93
C ILE A 85 0.47 -7.68 2.46
N ASP A 86 0.37 -8.63 1.52
CA ASP A 86 1.53 -9.28 0.90
C ASP A 86 2.43 -8.27 0.16
N CYS A 87 1.86 -7.20 -0.40
CA CYS A 87 2.63 -6.14 -1.04
C CYS A 87 3.47 -5.34 -0.02
N LEU A 88 2.96 -5.12 1.20
CA LEU A 88 3.67 -4.42 2.28
C LEU A 88 4.94 -5.16 2.73
N GLY A 89 4.97 -6.48 2.60
CA GLY A 89 6.09 -7.31 3.05
C GLY A 89 6.18 -7.44 4.57
N PRO A 90 7.36 -7.78 5.12
CA PRO A 90 7.58 -7.85 6.56
C PRO A 90 7.30 -6.51 7.26
N ARG A 91 6.65 -6.59 8.42
CA ARG A 91 6.28 -5.43 9.24
C ARG A 91 6.73 -5.65 10.67
N ASP A 92 7.02 -4.56 11.37
CA ASP A 92 7.29 -4.60 12.80
C ASP A 92 6.00 -4.82 13.63
N HIS A 93 6.15 -4.83 14.95
CA HIS A 93 5.06 -5.01 15.90
C HIS A 93 3.98 -3.91 15.86
N GLU A 94 4.31 -2.70 15.37
CA GLU A 94 3.34 -1.62 15.14
C GLU A 94 2.67 -1.72 13.75
N GLY A 95 3.05 -2.71 12.94
CA GLY A 95 2.57 -2.85 11.56
C GLY A 95 3.30 -2.00 10.54
N LYS A 96 4.42 -1.36 10.92
CA LYS A 96 5.21 -0.52 10.01
C LYS A 96 6.07 -1.41 9.09
N PRO A 97 5.93 -1.31 7.76
CA PRO A 97 6.85 -1.98 6.84
C PRO A 97 8.23 -1.29 6.83
N ALA A 98 9.26 -1.99 6.35
CA ALA A 98 10.60 -1.42 6.19
C ALA A 98 10.60 -0.17 5.29
N LEU A 99 9.86 -0.22 4.19
CA LEU A 99 9.44 0.93 3.39
C LEU A 99 7.98 0.75 3.05
N TYR A 100 7.19 1.80 3.19
CA TYR A 100 5.80 1.78 2.76
C TYR A 100 5.74 1.88 1.22
N PRO A 101 5.18 0.88 0.52
CA PRO A 101 5.16 0.88 -0.92
C PRO A 101 4.03 1.80 -1.42
N GLY A 102 4.38 2.77 -2.27
CA GLY A 102 3.44 3.51 -3.09
C GLY A 102 2.93 2.67 -4.26
N SER A 103 1.96 3.22 -4.99
CA SER A 103 1.31 2.57 -6.15
C SER A 103 2.28 2.08 -7.24
N PRO A 104 3.40 2.77 -7.58
CA PRO A 104 4.35 2.24 -8.57
C PRO A 104 5.01 0.95 -8.11
N SER A 105 5.49 0.90 -6.86
CA SER A 105 6.14 -0.30 -6.29
C SER A 105 5.15 -1.44 -6.13
N ILE A 106 3.90 -1.14 -5.73
CA ILE A 106 2.81 -2.13 -5.69
C ILE A 106 2.55 -2.70 -7.09
N ALA A 107 2.38 -1.83 -8.08
CA ALA A 107 2.12 -2.25 -9.45
C ALA A 107 3.27 -3.14 -9.95
N GLN A 108 4.51 -2.69 -9.84
CA GLN A 108 5.69 -3.44 -10.26
C GLN A 108 5.74 -4.84 -9.65
N LYS A 109 5.46 -4.99 -8.35
CA LYS A 109 5.44 -6.28 -7.65
C LYS A 109 4.36 -7.23 -8.17
N LEU A 110 3.26 -6.68 -8.68
CA LEU A 110 2.11 -7.46 -9.16
C LEU A 110 2.13 -7.69 -10.68
N MET A 111 2.89 -6.92 -11.46
CA MET A 111 2.98 -7.13 -12.91
C MET A 111 3.67 -8.46 -13.26
N ARG A 112 3.42 -8.93 -14.48
CA ARG A 112 4.10 -10.10 -15.07
C ARG A 112 5.32 -9.62 -15.88
N PRO A 113 6.37 -10.46 -16.04
CA PRO A 113 7.50 -10.19 -16.92
C PRO A 113 7.07 -9.84 -18.36
#